data_AF-A0A7S2JNK8-F1
#
_entry.id   AF-A0A7S2JNK8-F1
#
_cell.length_a   1.000
_cell.length_b   1.000
_cell.length_c   1.000
_cell.angle_alpha   90.00
_cell.angle_beta   90.00
_cell.angle_gamma   90.00
#
_symmetry.space_group_name_H-M   'P 1'
#
loop_
_entity.id
_entity.type
_entity.pdbx_description
1 polymer ?
#
loop_
_entity_poly.entity_id
_entity_poly.type
_entity_poly.pdbx_seq_one_letter_code
_entity_poly.pdbx_strand_id
1 'polypeptide(L)'
;MSHVRARALADSDEDCDIEFFRGDVLIAHLEAEVPEGCLYVENQLTGEQGLVPMSGLLGIESTQSTMLSRFEGEGEGELSAEEGAVVTRLNTESEVEGWVLGALGDSIGYLPETYLTPVDEALPDKSPPVMRPRIVLSDFQSQSDTE
;
A
#
# COMPACT_ATOMS: atom_id res chain seq x y z
N MET A 1 6.66 9.41 11.64
CA MET A 1 6.10 8.06 11.64
C MET A 1 4.76 8.09 10.94
N SER A 2 4.68 7.47 9.77
CA SER A 2 3.49 7.43 8.93
C SER A 2 2.54 6.36 9.45
N HIS A 3 1.33 6.78 9.83
CA HIS A 3 0.32 5.88 10.36
C HIS A 3 -0.99 6.09 9.62
N VAL A 4 -1.75 5.02 9.44
CA VAL A 4 -3.11 5.09 8.94
C VAL A 4 -4.06 4.45 9.94
N ARG A 5 -5.21 5.09 10.13
CA ARG A 5 -6.26 4.55 10.99
C ARG A 5 -7.02 3.48 10.23
N ALA A 6 -7.28 2.36 10.89
CA ALA A 6 -8.07 1.26 10.37
C ALA A 6 -9.18 0.91 11.36
N ARG A 7 -10.23 0.29 10.83
CA ARG A 7 -11.32 -0.26 11.63
C ARG A 7 -11.43 -1.75 11.41
N ALA A 8 -11.51 -2.51 12.48
CA ALA A 8 -11.78 -3.93 12.42
C ALA A 8 -13.16 -4.18 11.79
N LEU A 9 -13.21 -4.87 10.66
CA LEU A 9 -14.44 -5.26 9.96
C LEU A 9 -14.98 -6.59 10.47
N ALA A 10 -14.12 -7.39 11.09
CA ALA A 10 -14.38 -8.66 11.76
C ALA A 10 -13.56 -8.76 13.06
N ASP A 11 -13.81 -9.80 13.83
CA ASP A 11 -13.01 -10.14 15.02
C ASP A 11 -11.68 -10.76 14.59
N SER A 12 -10.65 -10.66 15.43
CA SER A 12 -9.35 -11.32 15.21
C SER A 12 -9.51 -12.84 15.13
N ASP A 13 -8.67 -13.47 14.33
CA ASP A 13 -8.60 -14.92 14.17
C ASP A 13 -7.20 -15.45 14.51
N GLU A 14 -6.99 -16.75 14.28
CA GLU A 14 -5.73 -17.44 14.61
C GLU A 14 -4.52 -16.97 13.79
N ASP A 15 -4.74 -16.24 12.69
CA ASP A 15 -3.68 -15.68 11.84
C ASP A 15 -3.26 -14.27 12.32
N CYS A 16 -3.91 -13.73 13.36
CA CYS A 16 -3.61 -12.44 13.95
C CYS A 16 -2.72 -12.58 15.21
N ASP A 17 -1.67 -11.76 15.32
CA ASP A 17 -0.82 -11.70 16.54
C ASP A 17 -1.46 -10.85 17.66
N ILE A 18 -2.60 -10.23 17.39
CA ILE A 18 -3.26 -9.26 18.26
C ILE A 18 -4.76 -9.53 18.32
N GLU A 19 -5.34 -9.41 19.51
CA GLU A 19 -6.77 -9.51 19.76
C GLU A 19 -7.49 -8.17 19.47
N PHE A 20 -8.54 -8.23 18.66
CA PHE A 20 -9.44 -7.12 18.40
C PHE A 20 -10.83 -7.62 18.04
N PHE A 21 -11.84 -6.80 18.30
CA PHE A 21 -13.22 -7.11 17.93
C PHE A 21 -13.70 -6.21 16.80
N ARG A 22 -14.68 -6.71 16.05
CA ARG A 22 -15.34 -5.94 14.99
C ARG A 22 -15.78 -4.57 15.51
N GLY A 23 -15.32 -3.53 14.83
CA GLY A 23 -15.58 -2.14 15.16
C GLY A 23 -14.47 -1.45 15.96
N ASP A 24 -13.50 -2.21 16.47
CA ASP A 24 -12.31 -1.66 17.12
C ASP A 24 -11.49 -0.81 16.15
N VAL A 25 -10.77 0.13 16.72
CA VAL A 25 -9.93 1.07 15.99
C VAL A 25 -8.49 0.62 16.12
N LEU A 26 -7.85 0.36 15.00
CA LEU A 26 -6.45 -0.03 14.93
C LEU A 26 -5.64 1.08 14.25
N ILE A 27 -4.40 1.26 14.67
CA ILE A 27 -3.46 2.20 14.07
C ILE A 27 -2.40 1.38 13.34
N ALA A 28 -2.42 1.40 12.01
CA ALA A 28 -1.44 0.70 11.19
C ALA A 28 -0.18 1.54 11.02
N HIS A 29 0.98 0.94 11.29
CA HIS A 29 2.30 1.56 11.16
C HIS A 29 2.89 1.20 9.80
N LEU A 30 2.93 2.16 8.87
CA LEU A 30 3.27 1.89 7.47
C LEU A 30 4.78 1.73 7.21
N GLU A 31 5.62 2.17 8.15
CA GLU A 31 7.08 2.05 8.08
C GLU A 31 7.60 0.76 8.73
N ALA A 32 6.72 -0.10 9.25
CA ALA A 32 7.12 -1.35 9.88
C ALA A 32 7.54 -2.38 8.80
N GLU A 33 8.68 -3.04 9.02
CA GLU A 33 9.10 -4.18 8.19
C GLU A 33 8.22 -5.38 8.51
N VAL A 34 7.31 -5.73 7.58
CA VAL A 34 6.33 -6.79 7.75
C VAL A 34 6.33 -7.75 6.55
N PRO A 35 5.86 -8.99 6.72
CA PRO A 35 5.61 -9.89 5.59
C PRO A 35 4.63 -9.29 4.58
N GLU A 36 4.77 -9.67 3.31
CA GLU A 36 3.82 -9.28 2.27
C GLU A 36 2.39 -9.70 2.65
N GLY A 37 1.44 -8.79 2.51
CA GLY A 37 0.04 -9.03 2.87
C GLY A 37 -0.32 -8.81 4.33
N CYS A 38 0.65 -8.40 5.16
CA CYS A 38 0.42 -8.08 6.58
C CYS A 38 0.52 -6.57 6.84
N LEU A 39 -0.12 -6.13 7.92
CA LEU A 39 0.06 -4.81 8.51
C LEU A 39 0.48 -4.98 9.97
N TYR A 40 1.44 -4.17 10.41
CA TYR A 40 1.71 -4.02 11.84
C TYR A 40 0.77 -2.97 12.41
N VAL A 41 -0.03 -3.35 13.40
CA VAL A 41 -1.07 -2.48 13.95
C VAL A 41 -1.00 -2.40 15.48
N GLU A 42 -1.47 -1.29 16.01
CA GLU A 42 -1.73 -1.08 17.44
C GLU A 42 -3.23 -0.97 17.69
N ASN A 43 -3.78 -1.74 18.62
CA ASN A 43 -5.17 -1.58 19.06
C ASN A 43 -5.27 -0.32 19.93
N GLN A 44 -6.03 0.68 19.47
CA GLN A 44 -6.16 1.96 20.17
C GLN A 44 -6.78 1.83 21.57
N LEU A 45 -7.58 0.79 21.81
CA LEU A 45 -8.24 0.56 23.10
C LEU A 45 -7.32 -0.13 24.10
N THR A 46 -6.61 -1.18 23.68
CA THR A 46 -5.80 -2.02 24.59
C THR A 46 -4.33 -1.57 24.62
N GLY A 47 -3.85 -0.91 23.57
CA GLY A 47 -2.44 -0.58 23.33
C GLY A 47 -1.59 -1.78 22.90
N GLU A 48 -2.21 -2.93 22.63
CA GLU A 48 -1.50 -4.11 22.14
C GLU A 48 -1.06 -3.90 20.69
N GLN A 49 0.05 -4.52 20.30
CA GLN A 49 0.64 -4.39 18.97
C GLN A 49 0.91 -5.76 18.38
N GLY A 50 0.65 -5.94 17.08
CA GLY A 50 0.86 -7.20 16.39
C GLY A 50 0.67 -7.12 14.89
N LEU A 51 0.99 -8.21 14.19
CA LEU A 51 0.70 -8.37 12.78
C LEU A 51 -0.75 -8.80 12.57
N VAL A 52 -1.37 -8.21 11.56
CA VAL A 52 -2.72 -8.56 11.10
C VAL A 52 -2.69 -8.73 9.59
N PRO A 53 -3.19 -9.85 9.05
CA PRO A 53 -3.30 -10.02 7.61
C PRO A 53 -4.35 -9.06 7.03
N MET A 54 -4.11 -8.58 5.81
CA MET A 54 -5.02 -7.68 5.10
C MET A 54 -6.26 -8.34 4.50
N SER A 55 -6.57 -9.58 4.89
CA SER A 55 -7.57 -10.51 4.34
C SER A 55 -9.05 -10.06 4.44
N GLY A 56 -9.31 -8.76 4.45
CA GLY A 56 -10.62 -8.15 4.65
C GLY A 56 -10.97 -7.92 6.11
N LEU A 57 -10.07 -8.25 7.04
CA LEU A 57 -10.27 -8.00 8.48
C LEU A 57 -10.24 -6.51 8.80
N LEU A 58 -9.53 -5.70 8.01
CA LEU A 58 -9.31 -4.29 8.26
C LEU A 58 -9.92 -3.40 7.18
N GLY A 59 -10.70 -2.42 7.61
CA GLY A 59 -11.20 -1.33 6.79
C GLY A 59 -10.33 -0.11 7.04
N ILE A 60 -9.37 0.12 6.14
CA ILE A 60 -8.50 1.30 6.23
C ILE A 60 -9.35 2.56 6.03
N GLU A 61 -9.34 3.45 7.02
CA GLU A 61 -10.09 4.72 6.99
C GLU A 61 -9.30 5.76 6.18
N SER A 62 -9.22 5.55 4.86
CA SER A 62 -8.52 6.45 3.94
C SER A 62 -9.27 6.65 2.62
N THR A 63 -8.78 7.57 1.80
CA THR A 63 -9.37 7.93 0.51
C THR A 63 -9.14 6.82 -0.51
N GLN A 64 -10.19 6.52 -1.29
CA GLN A 64 -10.10 5.63 -2.43
C GLN A 64 -9.78 6.41 -3.70
N SER A 65 -8.98 5.78 -4.56
CA SER A 65 -8.64 6.31 -5.87
C SER A 65 -8.84 5.23 -6.94
N THR A 66 -9.22 5.65 -8.14
CA THR A 66 -9.33 4.78 -9.30
C THR A 66 -8.09 4.92 -10.16
N MET A 67 -7.57 3.80 -10.65
CA MET A 67 -6.50 3.77 -11.65
C MET A 67 -7.00 4.33 -12.98
N LEU A 68 -6.38 5.41 -13.44
CA LEU A 68 -6.62 6.02 -14.76
C LEU A 68 -6.06 5.18 -15.90
N SER A 69 -5.07 4.32 -15.63
CA SER A 69 -4.43 3.46 -16.62
C SER A 69 -3.73 2.29 -15.93
N ARG A 70 -3.53 1.21 -16.68
CA ARG A 70 -2.79 0.04 -16.21
C ARG A 70 -1.35 0.40 -15.83
N PHE A 71 -0.91 -0.11 -14.69
CA PHE A 71 0.46 -0.02 -14.21
C PHE A 71 0.92 -1.42 -13.80
N GLU A 72 2.04 -1.86 -14.39
CA GLU A 72 2.71 -3.10 -14.01
C GLU A 72 3.92 -2.71 -13.17
N GLY A 73 3.91 -3.08 -11.88
CA GLY A 73 5.04 -2.90 -10.99
C GLY A 73 6.15 -3.87 -11.37
N GLU A 74 7.34 -3.34 -11.65
CA GLU A 74 8.53 -4.11 -12.02
C GLU A 74 9.62 -4.03 -10.92
N GLY A 75 9.52 -3.03 -10.05
CA GLY A 75 10.41 -2.78 -8.93
C GLY A 75 9.97 -3.44 -7.62
N GLU A 76 10.93 -3.58 -6.70
CA GLU A 76 10.66 -4.06 -5.34
C GLU A 76 9.73 -3.09 -4.61
N GLY A 77 8.60 -3.60 -4.11
CA GLY A 77 7.59 -2.79 -3.43
C GLY A 77 6.62 -2.03 -4.35
N GLU A 78 6.71 -2.19 -5.67
CA GLU A 78 5.73 -1.62 -6.61
C GLU A 78 4.47 -2.50 -6.71
N LEU A 79 3.29 -1.87 -6.75
CA LEU A 79 2.02 -2.59 -6.84
C LEU A 79 1.52 -2.59 -8.28
N SER A 80 1.20 -3.76 -8.83
CA SER A 80 0.55 -3.85 -10.14
C SER A 80 -0.96 -3.64 -10.02
N ALA A 81 -1.52 -2.79 -10.87
CA ALA A 81 -2.95 -2.50 -10.89
C ALA A 81 -3.47 -2.24 -12.31
N GLU A 82 -4.67 -2.74 -12.59
CA GLU A 82 -5.34 -2.58 -13.88
C GLU A 82 -6.05 -1.22 -13.98
N GLU A 83 -6.27 -0.75 -15.22
CA GLU A 83 -7.10 0.43 -15.45
C GLU A 83 -8.51 0.24 -14.88
N GLY A 84 -9.02 1.25 -14.19
CA GLY A 84 -10.30 1.21 -13.50
C GLY A 84 -10.28 0.49 -12.15
N ALA A 85 -9.15 -0.07 -11.71
CA ALA A 85 -9.05 -0.66 -10.37
C ALA A 85 -9.20 0.42 -9.28
N VAL A 86 -9.94 0.09 -8.23
CA VAL A 86 -10.09 0.95 -7.05
C VAL A 86 -9.05 0.54 -6.02
N VAL A 87 -8.16 1.46 -5.67
CA VAL A 87 -7.10 1.28 -4.69
C VAL A 87 -7.36 2.14 -3.47
N THR A 88 -6.94 1.67 -2.30
CA THR A 88 -7.01 2.44 -1.06
C THR A 88 -5.67 3.12 -0.81
N ARG A 89 -5.64 4.45 -0.71
CA ARG A 89 -4.40 5.18 -0.42
C ARG A 89 -4.03 4.97 1.04
N LEU A 90 -2.90 4.34 1.34
CA LEU A 90 -2.47 4.15 2.73
C LEU A 90 -1.79 5.40 3.29
N ASN A 91 -1.09 6.16 2.45
CA ASN A 91 -0.50 7.45 2.82
C ASN A 91 -1.14 8.62 2.07
N THR A 92 -1.33 9.74 2.78
CA THR A 92 -1.75 11.02 2.20
C THR A 92 -0.55 11.86 1.76
N GLU A 93 0.58 11.71 2.44
CA GLU A 93 1.85 12.34 2.11
C GLU A 93 2.85 11.21 1.88
N SER A 94 3.22 11.01 0.62
CA SER A 94 4.16 9.96 0.26
C SER A 94 5.58 10.38 0.58
N GLU A 95 6.33 9.45 1.18
CA GLU A 95 7.76 9.62 1.42
C GLU A 95 8.55 9.70 0.11
N VAL A 96 7.99 9.15 -0.96
CA VAL A 96 8.52 9.20 -2.32
C VAL A 96 7.68 10.17 -3.16
N GLU A 97 8.30 11.26 -3.60
CA GLU A 97 7.65 12.30 -4.41
C GLU A 97 7.02 11.70 -5.68
N GLY A 98 5.71 11.91 -5.87
CA GLY A 98 4.96 11.46 -7.05
C GLY A 98 4.50 10.00 -7.01
N TRP A 99 4.74 9.27 -5.93
CA TRP A 99 4.23 7.92 -5.69
C TRP A 99 3.21 7.95 -4.57
N VAL A 100 2.43 6.89 -4.39
CA VAL A 100 1.55 6.68 -3.24
C VAL A 100 1.62 5.22 -2.85
N LEU A 101 1.60 4.94 -1.55
CA LEU A 101 1.45 3.59 -1.06
C LEU A 101 -0.03 3.23 -1.14
N GLY A 102 -0.37 2.31 -2.03
CA GLY A 102 -1.72 1.82 -2.25
C GLY A 102 -1.90 0.41 -1.72
N ALA A 103 -3.13 0.08 -1.32
CA ALA A 103 -3.58 -1.29 -1.10
C ALA A 103 -4.62 -1.68 -2.15
N LEU A 104 -4.43 -2.84 -2.77
CA LEU A 104 -5.37 -3.48 -3.70
C LEU A 104 -5.58 -4.93 -3.28
N GLY A 105 -6.74 -5.22 -2.69
CA GLY A 105 -6.98 -6.52 -2.05
C GLY A 105 -5.98 -6.74 -0.92
N ASP A 106 -5.24 -7.85 -1.00
CA ASP A 106 -4.22 -8.23 -0.01
C ASP A 106 -2.81 -7.73 -0.36
N SER A 107 -2.65 -7.00 -1.48
CA SER A 107 -1.34 -6.51 -1.92
C SER A 107 -1.17 -5.03 -1.58
N ILE A 108 -0.03 -4.69 -0.98
CA ILE A 108 0.43 -3.32 -0.76
C ILE A 108 1.63 -3.04 -1.65
N GLY A 109 1.68 -1.83 -2.18
CA GLY A 109 2.88 -1.31 -2.80
C GLY A 109 2.69 0.09 -3.36
N TYR A 110 3.75 0.60 -3.96
CA TYR A 110 3.79 1.93 -4.53
C TYR A 110 3.11 1.96 -5.90
N LEU A 111 2.27 2.98 -6.09
CA LEU A 111 1.61 3.34 -7.33
C LEU A 111 1.98 4.79 -7.70
N PRO A 112 2.11 5.12 -8.98
CA PRO A 112 2.32 6.51 -9.39
C PRO A 112 1.08 7.36 -9.12
N GLU A 113 1.21 8.46 -8.38
CA GLU A 113 0.09 9.34 -8.03
C GLU A 113 -0.59 9.93 -9.28
N THR A 114 0.18 10.13 -10.35
CA THR A 114 -0.33 10.64 -11.65
C THR A 114 -1.28 9.68 -12.35
N TYR A 115 -1.33 8.41 -11.95
CA TYR A 115 -2.23 7.40 -12.51
C TYR A 115 -3.48 7.25 -11.64
N LEU A 116 -3.63 8.04 -10.59
CA LEU A 116 -4.74 7.94 -9.65
C LEU A 116 -5.63 9.16 -9.73
N THR A 117 -6.94 8.91 -9.71
CA THR A 117 -7.95 9.94 -9.53
C THR A 117 -8.80 9.62 -8.31
N PRO A 118 -9.11 10.58 -7.43
CA PRO A 118 -10.07 10.36 -6.35
C PRO A 118 -11.38 9.83 -6.90
N VAL A 119 -11.97 8.83 -6.25
CA VAL A 119 -13.24 8.21 -6.70
C VAL A 119 -14.38 9.26 -6.79
N ASP A 120 -14.31 10.33 -6.00
CA ASP A 120 -15.30 11.42 -6.03
C ASP A 120 -15.21 12.35 -7.26
N GLU A 121 -14.13 12.28 -8.06
CA GLU A 121 -13.85 13.23 -9.16
C GLU A 121 -13.87 12.62 -10.57
N ALA A 122 -14.35 11.39 -10.75
CA ALA A 122 -14.29 10.68 -12.04
C ALA A 122 -15.09 11.37 -13.17
N LEU A 123 -14.43 12.22 -13.96
CA LEU A 123 -14.77 12.54 -15.34
C LEU A 123 -13.54 12.34 -16.26
N PRO A 124 -13.74 11.88 -17.50
CA PRO A 124 -12.74 11.09 -18.19
C PRO A 124 -11.73 11.90 -19.00
N ASP A 125 -10.62 11.20 -19.26
CA ASP A 125 -9.74 11.32 -20.42
C ASP A 125 -8.60 12.32 -20.31
N LYS A 126 -7.51 11.91 -19.62
CA LYS A 126 -6.14 12.29 -19.98
C LYS A 126 -5.22 11.10 -19.80
N SER A 127 -4.69 10.63 -20.94
CA SER A 127 -3.64 9.63 -21.04
C SER A 127 -2.53 9.94 -20.03
N PRO A 128 -2.06 8.95 -19.25
CA PRO A 128 -1.03 9.18 -18.26
C PRO A 128 0.30 9.56 -18.95
N PRO A 129 1.08 10.47 -18.36
CA PRO A 129 2.44 10.69 -18.81
C PRO A 129 3.27 9.43 -18.54
N VAL A 130 3.86 8.86 -19.60
CA VAL A 130 4.81 7.73 -19.51
C VAL A 130 6.02 8.18 -18.69
N MET A 131 6.02 7.88 -17.39
CA MET A 131 7.15 8.14 -16.52
C MET A 131 7.89 6.83 -16.31
N ARG A 132 9.03 6.70 -16.98
CA ARG A 132 9.96 5.59 -16.81
C ARG A 132 10.67 5.83 -15.48
N PRO A 133 10.56 4.97 -14.46
CA PRO A 133 11.41 5.10 -13.28
C PRO A 133 12.85 4.92 -13.75
N ARG A 134 13.67 5.95 -13.54
CA ARG A 134 15.09 5.90 -13.87
C ARG A 134 15.78 5.14 -12.75
N ILE A 135 15.78 3.81 -12.82
CA ILE A 135 16.67 3.01 -11.98
C ILE A 135 18.09 3.37 -12.39
N VAL A 136 18.75 4.18 -11.57
CA VAL A 136 20.19 4.41 -11.66
C VAL A 136 20.84 3.20 -10.98
N LEU A 137 20.94 2.09 -11.70
CA LEU A 137 21.87 1.02 -11.31
C LEU A 137 23.27 1.62 -11.47
N SER A 138 23.77 2.16 -10.37
CA SER A 138 25.14 2.59 -10.23
C SER A 138 26.03 1.38 -10.49
N ASP A 139 27.00 1.55 -11.38
CA ASP A 139 28.00 0.60 -11.81
C ASP A 139 28.45 -0.40 -10.73
N PHE A 140 27.93 -1.62 -10.77
CA PHE A 140 28.69 -2.75 -10.24
C PHE A 140 29.47 -3.34 -11.41
N GLN A 141 30.65 -2.76 -11.67
CA GLN A 141 31.62 -3.33 -12.59
C GLN A 141 31.92 -4.76 -12.14
N SER A 142 31.31 -5.73 -12.83
CA SER A 142 31.76 -7.11 -12.82
C SER A 142 33.17 -7.14 -13.41
N GLN A 143 34.18 -7.10 -12.54
CA GLN A 143 35.47 -7.69 -12.85
C GLN A 143 35.64 -8.91 -11.95
N SER A 144 35.40 -10.08 -12.54
CA SER A 144 36.01 -11.34 -12.13
C SER A 144 36.13 -12.16 -13.40
N ASP A 145 37.02 -11.68 -14.27
CA ASP A 145 37.49 -12.42 -15.44
C ASP A 145 38.16 -13.72 -14.97
N THR A 146 38.05 -14.71 -15.83
CA THR A 146 38.41 -16.11 -15.65
C THR A 146 39.92 -16.34 -15.81
N GLU A 147 40.48 -17.20 -14.94
CA GLU A 147 41.59 -18.18 -15.13
C GLU A 147 42.55 -18.27 -13.93
#